data_AF-A0AAD7YXR6-F1
#
_entry.id   AF-A0AAD7YXR6-F1
#
_cell.length_a   1.000
_cell.length_b   1.000
_cell.length_c   1.000
_cell.angle_alpha   90.00
_cell.angle_beta   90.00
_cell.angle_gamma   90.00
#
_symmetry.space_group_name_H-M   'P 1'
#
loop_
_entity.id
_entity.type
_entity.pdbx_description
1 polymer ?
#
loop_
_entity_poly.entity_id
_entity_poly.type
_entity_poly.pdbx_seq_one_letter_code
_entity_poly.pdbx_strand_id
1 'polypeptide(L)'
;MSKHSIFHRGVRFFFNKKNLLITNSVTSGICMAVGDLVQQEFEYQTKVLPQRYDWGRAGRMFSVGVAMGPLHHVYYIQLDKILPKADLKTVVKKILCDQALASPLTILCFFYAMGGLEQKTMLEITSEVRKKFLYAYTGDCMYWPPIQFFNFYFLPTRYRVLYINVATMVFNIFLSFVKHYDQRLE
;
A
#
# COMPACT_ATOMS: atom_id res chain seq x y z
N MET A 1 42.10 9.35 -7.44
CA MET A 1 41.47 8.19 -6.78
C MET A 1 40.00 8.48 -6.53
N SER A 2 39.11 7.86 -7.30
CA SER A 2 37.67 8.17 -7.35
C SER A 2 36.93 7.60 -6.13
N LYS A 3 36.36 8.48 -5.32
CA LYS A 3 35.37 8.15 -4.28
C LYS A 3 34.05 7.76 -4.96
N HIS A 4 34.00 6.58 -5.61
CA HIS A 4 32.72 5.96 -5.93
C HIS A 4 32.10 5.46 -4.62
N SER A 5 31.32 6.35 -4.01
CA SER A 5 30.68 6.20 -2.70
C SER A 5 29.98 4.85 -2.55
N ILE A 6 30.26 4.17 -1.43
CA ILE A 6 29.63 2.91 -0.98
C ILE A 6 28.09 3.00 -1.09
N PHE A 7 27.53 4.19 -0.85
CA PHE A 7 26.13 4.51 -1.03
C PHE A 7 25.61 4.20 -2.44
N HIS A 8 26.37 4.58 -3.47
CA HIS A 8 26.01 4.35 -4.87
C HIS A 8 26.03 2.87 -5.24
N ARG A 9 26.93 2.10 -4.60
CA ARG A 9 27.03 0.64 -4.75
C ARG A 9 25.85 -0.08 -4.08
N GLY A 10 25.47 0.37 -2.87
CA GLY A 10 24.30 -0.14 -2.15
C GLY A 10 23.00 0.12 -2.90
N VAL A 11 22.77 1.35 -3.36
CA VAL A 11 21.61 1.69 -4.19
C VAL A 11 21.58 0.81 -5.45
N ARG A 12 22.70 0.68 -6.17
CA ARG A 12 22.73 -0.15 -7.39
C ARG A 12 22.51 -1.65 -7.10
N PHE A 13 22.83 -2.13 -5.90
CA PHE A 13 22.57 -3.51 -5.46
C PHE A 13 21.09 -3.77 -5.16
N PHE A 14 20.43 -2.88 -4.40
CA PHE A 14 19.00 -3.01 -4.07
C PHE A 14 18.10 -2.80 -5.30
N PHE A 15 18.47 -1.88 -6.19
CA PHE A 15 17.71 -1.57 -7.41
C PHE A 15 18.15 -2.39 -8.64
N ASN A 16 18.93 -3.46 -8.45
CA ASN A 16 19.23 -4.40 -9.52
C ASN A 16 17.98 -5.27 -9.80
N LYS A 17 17.70 -5.61 -11.08
CA LYS A 17 16.49 -6.36 -11.47
C LYS A 17 16.27 -7.66 -10.68
N LYS A 18 17.34 -8.31 -10.23
CA LYS A 18 17.29 -9.54 -9.41
C LYS A 18 16.82 -9.33 -7.97
N ASN A 19 17.11 -8.16 -7.38
CA ASN A 19 16.81 -7.84 -5.98
C ASN A 19 15.60 -6.90 -5.82
N LEU A 20 15.12 -6.34 -6.94
CA LEU A 20 14.04 -5.35 -6.97
C LEU A 20 12.74 -5.91 -6.38
N LEU A 21 12.42 -7.18 -6.68
CA LEU A 21 11.24 -7.86 -6.13
C LEU A 21 11.29 -7.89 -4.60
N ILE A 22 12.39 -8.41 -4.04
CA ILE A 22 12.58 -8.53 -2.58
C ILE A 22 12.56 -7.14 -1.94
N THR A 23 13.25 -6.18 -2.53
CA THR A 23 13.32 -4.80 -2.02
C THR A 23 11.93 -4.16 -2.00
N ASN A 24 11.15 -4.31 -3.07
CA ASN A 24 9.79 -3.78 -3.14
C ASN A 24 8.86 -4.46 -2.12
N SER A 25 8.95 -5.78 -1.98
CA SER A 25 8.17 -6.53 -0.99
C SER A 25 8.49 -6.10 0.44
N VAL A 26 9.77 -6.07 0.82
CA VAL A 26 10.19 -5.70 2.18
C VAL A 26 9.83 -4.24 2.46
N THR A 27 10.08 -3.34 1.51
CA THR A 27 9.72 -1.92 1.67
C THR A 27 8.22 -1.73 1.84
N SER A 28 7.40 -2.45 1.07
CA SER A 28 5.94 -2.46 1.21
C SER A 28 5.51 -2.92 2.59
N GLY A 29 6.08 -4.03 3.09
CA GLY A 29 5.86 -4.51 4.46
C GLY A 29 6.21 -3.47 5.53
N ILE A 30 7.37 -2.85 5.44
CA ILE A 30 7.79 -1.79 6.37
C ILE A 30 6.80 -0.62 6.34
N CYS A 31 6.41 -0.16 5.15
CA CYS A 31 5.47 0.95 5.01
C CYS A 31 4.09 0.62 5.61
N MET A 32 3.60 -0.62 5.47
CA MET A 32 2.33 -1.02 6.07
C MET A 32 2.43 -1.10 7.60
N ALA A 33 3.53 -1.64 8.13
CA ALA A 33 3.75 -1.70 9.58
C ALA A 33 3.88 -0.30 10.20
N VAL A 34 4.62 0.60 9.56
CA VAL A 34 4.79 1.98 10.05
C VAL A 34 3.46 2.74 9.99
N GLY A 35 2.70 2.62 8.90
CA GLY A 35 1.37 3.22 8.79
C GLY A 35 0.42 2.72 9.86
N ASP A 36 0.49 1.43 10.17
CA ASP A 36 -0.27 0.82 11.26
C ASP A 36 0.14 1.37 12.64
N LEU A 37 1.44 1.47 12.95
CA LEU A 37 1.92 2.04 14.22
C LEU A 37 1.48 3.50 14.40
N VAL A 38 1.46 4.29 13.32
CA VAL A 38 0.93 5.67 13.35
C VAL A 38 -0.57 5.66 13.63
N GLN A 39 -1.32 4.76 13.01
CA GLN A 39 -2.74 4.61 13.27
C GLN A 39 -3.03 4.20 14.72
N GLN A 40 -2.24 3.26 15.26
CA GLN A 40 -2.35 2.84 16.66
C GLN A 40 -2.01 3.98 17.63
N GLU A 41 -1.07 4.86 17.29
CA GLU A 41 -0.80 6.07 18.08
C GLU A 41 -2.06 6.95 18.16
N PHE A 42 -2.74 7.21 17.03
CA PHE A 42 -3.99 7.96 17.04
C PHE A 42 -5.07 7.28 17.89
N GLU A 43 -5.20 5.95 17.79
CA GLU A 43 -6.14 5.17 18.57
C GLU A 43 -5.84 5.22 20.08
N TYR A 44 -4.57 5.18 20.47
CA TYR A 44 -4.15 5.33 21.87
C TYR A 44 -4.44 6.74 22.41
N GLN A 45 -4.08 7.80 21.66
CA GLN A 45 -4.33 9.18 22.07
C GLN A 45 -5.83 9.51 22.16
N THR A 46 -6.65 8.86 21.33
CA THR A 46 -8.12 8.97 21.37
C THR A 46 -8.80 8.02 22.35
N LYS A 47 -8.02 7.25 23.15
CA LYS A 47 -8.48 6.28 24.15
C LYS A 47 -9.35 5.16 23.59
N VAL A 48 -9.19 4.85 22.31
CA VAL A 48 -9.80 3.69 21.65
C VAL A 48 -9.09 2.42 22.07
N LEU A 49 -7.75 2.43 22.06
CA LEU A 49 -6.95 1.30 22.49
C LEU A 49 -6.47 1.49 23.94
N PRO A 50 -6.55 0.44 24.78
CA PRO A 50 -6.03 0.49 26.15
C PRO A 50 -4.50 0.46 26.20
N GLN A 51 -3.87 -0.11 25.17
CA GLN A 51 -2.41 -0.18 25.03
C GLN A 51 -1.95 0.61 23.81
N ARG A 52 -0.74 1.16 23.89
CA ARG A 52 -0.20 2.03 22.85
C ARG A 52 0.10 1.30 21.54
N TYR A 53 0.72 0.11 21.62
CA TYR A 53 1.12 -0.68 20.45
C TYR A 53 0.82 -2.16 20.62
N ASP A 54 -0.01 -2.70 19.74
CA ASP A 54 -0.13 -4.09 19.37
C ASP A 54 0.91 -4.41 18.26
N TRP A 55 2.04 -4.97 18.68
CA TRP A 55 3.10 -5.42 17.79
C TRP A 55 2.68 -6.62 16.93
N GLY A 56 1.71 -7.42 17.38
CA GLY A 56 1.14 -8.50 16.60
C GLY A 56 0.38 -7.96 15.39
N ARG A 57 -0.45 -6.93 15.58
CA ARG A 57 -1.15 -6.21 14.49
C ARG A 57 -0.14 -5.61 13.49
N ALA A 58 0.89 -4.91 13.97
CA ALA A 58 1.94 -4.36 13.12
C ALA A 58 2.69 -5.46 12.33
N GLY A 59 2.97 -6.61 12.95
CA GLY A 59 3.59 -7.77 12.30
C GLY A 59 2.72 -8.43 11.22
N ARG A 60 1.39 -8.47 11.42
CA ARG A 60 0.45 -8.93 10.39
C ARG A 60 0.40 -7.96 9.21
N MET A 61 0.32 -6.66 9.48
CA MET A 61 0.37 -5.60 8.46
C MET A 61 1.67 -5.66 7.65
N PHE A 62 2.81 -5.89 8.31
CA PHE A 62 4.09 -6.14 7.66
C PHE A 62 4.01 -7.33 6.70
N SER A 63 3.51 -8.47 7.20
CA SER A 63 3.42 -9.72 6.42
C SER A 63 2.55 -9.56 5.18
N VAL A 64 1.41 -8.87 5.30
CA VAL A 64 0.54 -8.57 4.15
C VAL A 64 1.25 -7.67 3.14
N GLY A 65 1.95 -6.62 3.59
CA GLY A 65 2.71 -5.74 2.69
C GLY A 65 3.81 -6.47 1.91
N VAL A 66 4.52 -7.40 2.58
CA VAL A 66 5.51 -8.27 1.91
C VAL A 66 4.84 -9.17 0.87
N ALA A 67 3.68 -9.74 1.17
CA ALA A 67 2.95 -10.61 0.27
C ALA A 67 2.35 -9.87 -0.94
N MET A 68 1.96 -8.61 -0.77
CA MET A 68 1.37 -7.79 -1.84
C MET A 68 2.42 -7.19 -2.78
N GLY A 69 3.65 -6.95 -2.33
CA GLY A 69 4.72 -6.39 -3.15
C GLY A 69 4.97 -7.11 -4.49
N PRO A 70 5.04 -8.46 -4.54
CA PRO A 70 5.17 -9.20 -5.78
C PRO A 70 3.97 -9.07 -6.70
N LEU A 71 2.75 -9.05 -6.15
CA LEU A 71 1.52 -8.89 -6.93
C LEU A 71 1.51 -7.55 -7.64
N HIS A 72 1.82 -6.46 -6.93
CA HIS A 72 1.95 -5.13 -7.52
C HIS A 72 3.10 -5.04 -8.53
N HIS A 73 4.24 -5.67 -8.24
CA HIS A 73 5.38 -5.68 -9.15
C HIS A 73 5.03 -6.33 -10.51
N VAL A 74 4.35 -7.49 -10.48
CA VAL A 74 3.91 -8.17 -11.70
C VAL A 74 2.84 -7.35 -12.41
N TYR A 75 1.85 -6.81 -11.68
CA TYR A 75 0.78 -6.01 -12.25
C TYR A 75 1.30 -4.81 -13.05
N TYR A 76 2.18 -3.99 -12.46
CA TYR A 76 2.71 -2.81 -13.13
C TYR A 76 3.57 -3.16 -14.35
N ILE A 77 4.35 -4.25 -14.29
CA ILE A 77 5.10 -4.73 -15.46
C ILE A 77 4.17 -5.10 -16.61
N GLN A 78 3.05 -5.77 -16.33
CA GLN A 78 2.09 -6.14 -17.37
C GLN A 78 1.33 -4.93 -17.90
N LEU A 79 0.92 -4.02 -17.01
CA LEU A 79 0.24 -2.79 -17.39
C LEU A 79 1.10 -1.93 -18.32
N ASP A 80 2.40 -1.81 -18.04
CA ASP A 80 3.34 -1.06 -18.89
C ASP A 80 3.59 -1.73 -20.25
N LYS A 81 3.52 -3.06 -20.33
CA LYS A 81 3.57 -3.78 -21.62
C LYS A 81 2.33 -3.52 -22.48
N ILE A 82 1.15 -3.50 -21.86
CA ILE A 82 -0.13 -3.28 -22.56
C ILE A 82 -0.30 -1.80 -22.94
N LEU A 83 0.17 -0.88 -22.08
CA LEU A 83 0.04 0.57 -22.23
C LEU A 83 1.42 1.26 -22.17
N PRO A 84 2.29 1.11 -23.19
CA PRO A 84 3.69 1.55 -23.12
C PRO A 84 3.89 3.06 -23.31
N LYS A 85 2.89 3.78 -23.82
CA LYS A 85 3.02 5.22 -24.12
C LYS A 85 2.92 6.07 -22.86
N ALA A 86 3.66 7.17 -22.84
CA ALA A 86 3.69 8.14 -21.75
C ALA A 86 2.87 9.42 -22.04
N ASP A 87 1.84 9.32 -22.90
CA ASP A 87 0.94 10.43 -23.21
C ASP A 87 -0.27 10.48 -22.27
N LEU A 88 -0.89 11.65 -22.15
CA LEU A 88 -1.99 11.90 -21.22
C LEU A 88 -3.14 10.89 -21.38
N LYS A 89 -3.49 10.54 -22.62
CA LYS A 89 -4.55 9.56 -22.90
C LYS A 89 -4.21 8.18 -22.33
N THR A 90 -2.95 7.75 -22.43
CA THR A 90 -2.51 6.48 -21.87
C THR A 90 -2.44 6.51 -20.35
N VAL A 91 -1.99 7.63 -19.75
CA VAL A 91 -2.01 7.81 -18.29
C VAL A 91 -3.42 7.73 -17.73
N VAL A 92 -4.39 8.39 -18.35
CA VAL A 92 -5.81 8.32 -17.93
C VAL A 92 -6.32 6.88 -18.02
N LYS A 93 -5.99 6.15 -19.09
CA LYS A 93 -6.37 4.73 -19.22
C LYS A 93 -5.75 3.86 -18.13
N LYS A 94 -4.48 4.08 -17.78
CA LYS A 94 -3.83 3.36 -16.67
C LYS A 94 -4.55 3.60 -15.36
N ILE A 95 -4.86 4.85 -15.03
CA ILE A 95 -5.59 5.21 -13.80
C ILE A 95 -6.96 4.51 -13.77
N LEU A 96 -7.71 4.54 -14.88
CA LEU A 96 -9.00 3.86 -14.95
C LEU A 96 -8.89 2.34 -14.78
N CYS A 97 -7.84 1.73 -15.34
CA CYS A 97 -7.58 0.30 -15.20
C CYS A 97 -7.19 -0.07 -13.76
N ASP A 98 -6.31 0.72 -13.13
CA ASP A 98 -5.94 0.57 -11.72
C ASP A 98 -7.20 0.60 -10.86
N GLN A 99 -8.01 1.64 -11.00
CA GLN A 99 -9.19 1.84 -10.17
C GLN A 99 -10.27 0.76 -10.42
N ALA A 100 -10.51 0.37 -11.66
CA ALA A 100 -11.57 -0.60 -11.98
C ALA A 100 -11.20 -2.06 -11.68
N LEU A 101 -9.92 -2.43 -11.72
CA LEU A 101 -9.47 -3.82 -11.61
C LEU A 101 -8.48 -4.04 -10.48
N ALA A 102 -7.40 -3.25 -10.43
CA ALA A 102 -6.32 -3.48 -9.48
C ALA A 102 -6.71 -3.10 -8.06
N SER A 103 -7.32 -1.93 -7.86
CA SER A 103 -7.80 -1.45 -6.57
C SER A 103 -8.77 -2.42 -5.89
N PRO A 104 -9.89 -2.87 -6.52
CA PRO A 104 -10.81 -3.78 -5.86
C PRO A 104 -10.15 -5.13 -5.55
N LEU A 105 -9.31 -5.66 -6.45
CA LEU A 105 -8.58 -6.91 -6.20
C LEU A 105 -7.58 -6.75 -5.04
N THR A 106 -6.84 -5.64 -5.01
CA THR A 106 -5.87 -5.31 -3.97
C THR A 106 -6.54 -5.23 -2.60
N ILE A 107 -7.69 -4.56 -2.51
CA ILE A 107 -8.46 -4.44 -1.27
C ILE A 107 -8.97 -5.82 -0.83
N LEU A 108 -9.52 -6.63 -1.73
CA LEU A 108 -9.95 -7.99 -1.40
C LEU A 108 -8.77 -8.83 -0.89
N CYS A 109 -7.65 -8.86 -1.61
CA CYS A 109 -6.45 -9.57 -1.19
C CYS A 109 -5.97 -9.11 0.19
N PHE A 110 -5.98 -7.80 0.47
CA PHE A 110 -5.63 -7.26 1.77
C PHE A 110 -6.54 -7.80 2.88
N PHE A 111 -7.87 -7.70 2.72
CA PHE A 111 -8.81 -8.15 3.75
C PHE A 111 -8.75 -9.66 3.99
N TYR A 112 -8.66 -10.46 2.93
CA TYR A 112 -8.55 -11.92 3.06
C TYR A 112 -7.21 -12.35 3.68
N ALA A 113 -6.10 -11.73 3.28
CA ALA A 113 -4.80 -12.02 3.87
C ALA A 113 -4.73 -11.61 5.35
N MET A 114 -5.19 -10.41 5.68
CA MET A 114 -5.25 -9.94 7.06
C MET A 114 -6.15 -10.82 7.92
N GLY A 115 -7.35 -11.15 7.43
CA GLY A 115 -8.29 -12.02 8.13
C GLY A 115 -7.72 -13.40 8.42
N GLY A 116 -6.98 -13.99 7.48
CA GLY A 116 -6.29 -15.26 7.69
C GLY A 116 -5.19 -15.16 8.76
N LEU A 117 -4.42 -14.07 8.77
CA LEU A 117 -3.39 -13.83 9.81
C LEU A 117 -3.98 -13.48 11.18
N GLU A 118 -5.19 -12.94 11.21
CA GLU A 118 -6.01 -12.73 12.42
C GLU A 118 -6.71 -14.02 12.87
N GLN A 119 -6.52 -15.15 12.17
CA GLN A 119 -7.13 -16.45 12.47
C GLN A 119 -8.66 -16.45 12.42
N LYS A 120 -9.26 -15.56 11.62
CA LYS A 120 -10.70 -15.52 11.38
C LYS A 120 -11.13 -16.64 10.42
N THR A 121 -12.35 -17.13 10.59
CA THR A 121 -12.99 -18.05 9.65
C THR A 121 -13.33 -17.35 8.33
N MET A 122 -13.44 -18.11 7.23
CA MET A 122 -13.78 -17.53 5.93
C MET A 122 -15.14 -16.79 5.93
N LEU A 123 -16.08 -17.22 6.77
CA LEU A 123 -17.37 -16.55 6.93
C LEU A 123 -17.22 -15.18 7.59
N GLU A 124 -16.42 -15.08 8.66
CA GLU A 124 -16.13 -13.82 9.34
C GLU A 124 -15.40 -12.83 8.42
N ILE A 125 -14.38 -13.31 7.69
CA ILE A 125 -13.64 -12.50 6.72
C ILE A 125 -14.57 -11.98 5.63
N THR A 126 -15.40 -12.85 5.05
CA THR A 126 -16.34 -12.45 3.99
C THR A 126 -17.38 -11.46 4.51
N SER A 127 -17.85 -11.63 5.75
CA SER A 127 -18.74 -10.67 6.41
C SER A 127 -18.06 -9.32 6.61
N GLU A 128 -16.81 -9.31 7.05
CA GLU A 128 -16.01 -8.09 7.21
C GLU A 128 -15.80 -7.37 5.86
N VAL A 129 -15.44 -8.10 4.82
CA VAL A 129 -15.31 -7.58 3.45
C VAL A 129 -16.62 -6.94 3.01
N ARG A 130 -17.76 -7.61 3.16
CA ARG A 130 -19.07 -7.04 2.76
C ARG A 130 -19.38 -5.72 3.46
N LYS A 131 -18.99 -5.58 4.72
CA LYS A 131 -19.21 -4.35 5.51
C LYS A 131 -18.26 -3.23 5.11
N LYS A 132 -16.98 -3.55 4.91
CA LYS A 132 -15.91 -2.54 4.80
C LYS A 132 -15.43 -2.26 3.39
N PHE A 133 -15.67 -3.17 2.44
CA PHE A 133 -15.13 -3.08 1.08
C PHE A 133 -15.53 -1.78 0.39
N LEU A 134 -16.82 -1.42 0.40
CA LEU A 134 -17.28 -0.20 -0.26
C LEU A 134 -16.65 1.05 0.36
N TYR A 135 -16.45 1.08 1.69
CA TYR A 135 -15.81 2.19 2.36
C TYR A 135 -14.32 2.29 2.00
N ALA A 136 -13.60 1.17 2.02
CA ALA A 136 -12.19 1.11 1.60
C ALA A 136 -12.02 1.51 0.12
N TYR A 137 -12.87 0.98 -0.75
CA TYR A 137 -12.81 1.21 -2.19
C TYR A 137 -13.19 2.65 -2.56
N THR A 138 -14.22 3.20 -1.92
CA THR A 138 -14.56 4.63 -2.10
C THR A 138 -13.41 5.52 -1.63
N GLY A 139 -12.79 5.20 -0.49
CA GLY A 139 -11.59 5.89 -0.01
C GLY A 139 -10.45 5.83 -1.02
N ASP A 140 -10.18 4.67 -1.61
CA ASP A 140 -9.19 4.48 -2.68
C ASP A 140 -9.47 5.37 -3.90
N CYS A 141 -10.71 5.31 -4.42
CA CYS A 141 -11.16 6.08 -5.57
C CYS A 141 -11.19 7.60 -5.33
N MET A 142 -11.38 8.04 -4.09
CA MET A 142 -11.31 9.46 -3.76
C MET A 142 -9.88 9.94 -3.55
N TYR A 143 -9.01 9.07 -3.04
CA TYR A 143 -7.64 9.43 -2.66
C TYR A 143 -6.66 9.36 -3.82
N TRP A 144 -6.63 8.26 -4.58
CA TRP A 144 -5.57 8.03 -5.56
C TRP A 144 -5.67 8.88 -6.84
N PRO A 145 -6.84 9.07 -7.47
CA PRO A 145 -6.94 9.90 -8.67
C PRO A 145 -6.37 11.32 -8.53
N PRO A 146 -6.70 12.12 -7.49
CA PRO A 146 -6.11 13.45 -7.33
C PRO A 146 -4.60 13.38 -7.02
N ILE A 147 -4.16 12.41 -6.22
CA ILE A 147 -2.74 12.20 -5.92
C ILE A 147 -1.96 11.89 -7.20
N GLN A 148 -2.46 10.98 -8.05
CA GLN A 148 -1.83 10.60 -9.30
C GLN A 148 -1.87 11.73 -10.34
N PHE A 149 -2.97 12.49 -10.40
CA PHE A 149 -3.04 13.68 -11.23
C PHE A 149 -1.91 14.67 -10.86
N PHE A 150 -1.74 14.96 -9.58
CA PHE A 150 -0.67 15.85 -9.13
C PHE A 150 0.74 15.30 -9.45
N ASN A 151 0.92 13.99 -9.22
CA ASN A 151 2.17 13.27 -9.50
C ASN A 151 2.61 13.40 -10.97
N PHE A 152 1.68 13.19 -11.90
CA PHE A 152 2.00 13.20 -13.33
C PHE A 152 2.01 14.60 -13.94
N TYR A 153 1.15 15.50 -13.48
CA TYR A 153 0.98 16.83 -14.07
C TYR A 153 1.96 17.87 -13.50
N PHE A 154 2.13 17.93 -12.17
CA PHE A 154 2.91 18.99 -11.53
C PHE A 154 4.33 18.57 -11.15
N LEU A 155 4.56 17.31 -10.81
CA LEU A 155 5.86 16.88 -10.27
C LEU A 155 6.87 16.48 -11.37
N PRO A 156 8.10 17.05 -11.34
CA PRO A 156 9.22 16.53 -12.10
C PRO A 156 9.52 15.06 -11.73
N THR A 157 9.91 14.25 -12.72
CA THR A 157 10.15 12.80 -12.57
C THR A 157 11.02 12.43 -11.36
N ARG A 158 12.03 13.25 -11.04
CA ARG A 158 12.94 13.04 -9.91
C ARG A 158 12.27 13.01 -8.52
N TYR A 159 11.11 13.65 -8.36
CA TYR A 159 10.40 13.74 -7.07
C TYR A 159 9.21 12.79 -6.95
N ARG A 160 8.76 12.21 -8.07
CA ARG A 160 7.54 11.39 -8.14
C ARG A 160 7.55 10.20 -7.19
N VAL A 161 8.67 9.48 -7.13
CA VAL A 161 8.81 8.29 -6.27
C VAL A 161 8.68 8.66 -4.79
N LEU A 162 9.35 9.73 -4.36
CA LEU A 162 9.28 10.19 -2.98
C LEU A 162 7.85 10.62 -2.63
N TYR A 163 7.21 11.39 -3.50
CA TYR A 163 5.84 11.85 -3.31
C TYR A 163 4.85 10.68 -3.19
N ILE A 164 4.92 9.71 -4.10
CA ILE A 164 4.05 8.53 -4.05
C ILE A 164 4.31 7.71 -2.79
N ASN A 165 5.56 7.54 -2.35
CA ASN A 165 5.85 6.81 -1.11
C ASN A 165 5.22 7.48 0.12
N VAL A 166 5.25 8.82 0.19
CA VAL A 166 4.57 9.56 1.26
C VAL A 166 3.05 9.41 1.17
N ALA A 167 2.48 9.52 -0.03
CA ALA A 167 1.05 9.33 -0.24
C ALA A 167 0.59 7.91 0.11
N THR A 168 1.38 6.88 -0.20
CA THR A 168 1.14 5.49 0.20
C THR A 168 1.14 5.35 1.71
N MET A 169 2.06 6.02 2.42
CA MET A 169 2.09 5.97 3.90
C MET A 169 0.78 6.48 4.50
N VAL A 170 0.27 7.62 4.00
CA VAL A 170 -1.02 8.17 4.43
C VAL A 170 -2.16 7.20 4.14
N PHE A 171 -2.15 6.56 2.97
CA PHE A 171 -3.16 5.57 2.62
C PHE A 171 -3.08 4.31 3.50
N ASN A 172 -1.88 3.88 3.91
CA ASN A 172 -1.72 2.75 4.83
C ASN A 172 -2.28 3.04 6.22
N ILE A 173 -2.15 4.28 6.71
CA ILE A 173 -2.79 4.72 7.96
C ILE A 173 -4.32 4.59 7.81
N PHE A 174 -4.88 5.12 6.72
CA PHE A 174 -6.30 4.99 6.42
C PHE A 174 -6.75 3.53 6.31
N LEU A 175 -5.99 2.68 5.61
CA LEU A 175 -6.35 1.28 5.43
C LEU A 175 -6.29 0.50 6.76
N SER A 176 -5.30 0.81 7.60
CA SER A 176 -5.22 0.27 8.97
C SER A 176 -6.43 0.70 9.81
N PHE A 177 -6.84 1.98 9.71
CA PHE A 177 -8.05 2.49 10.35
C PHE A 177 -9.28 1.72 9.87
N VAL A 178 -9.48 1.60 8.55
CA VAL A 178 -10.64 0.89 7.98
C VAL A 178 -10.66 -0.57 8.45
N LYS A 179 -9.51 -1.22 8.54
CA LYS A 179 -9.43 -2.60 8.99
C LYS A 179 -9.83 -2.75 10.47
N HIS A 180 -9.51 -1.79 11.34
CA HIS A 180 -9.62 -1.97 12.80
C HIS A 180 -10.63 -1.05 13.51
N TYR A 181 -11.35 -0.17 12.81
CA TYR A 181 -12.24 0.80 13.48
C TYR A 181 -13.36 0.16 14.31
N ASP A 182 -13.72 -1.10 14.07
CA ASP A 182 -14.74 -1.81 14.88
C ASP A 182 -14.29 -2.01 16.33
N GLN A 183 -12.98 -2.03 16.62
CA GLN A 183 -12.44 -2.07 17.98
C GLN A 183 -12.82 -0.82 18.80
N ARG A 184 -13.40 0.21 18.18
CA ARG A 184 -13.99 1.38 18.86
C ARG A 184 -15.38 1.13 19.42
N LEU A 185 -16.08 0.11 18.92
CA LEU A 185 -17.50 -0.13 19.18
C LEU A 185 -17.75 -1.21 20.24
N GLU A 186 -16.69 -1.85 20.73
CA GLU A 186 -16.68 -2.79 21.86
C GLU A 186 -16.17 -2.08 23.12
#